data_AF-A0A1G6MW95-F1
#
_entry.id   AF-A0A1G6MW95-F1
#
_cell.length_a   1.000
_cell.length_b   1.000
_cell.length_c   1.000
_cell.angle_alpha   90.00
_cell.angle_beta   90.00
_cell.angle_gamma   90.00
#
_symmetry.space_group_name_H-M   'P 1'
#
loop_
_entity.id
_entity.type
_entity.pdbx_description
1 polymer ?
#
loop_
_entity_poly.entity_id
_entity_poly.type
_entity_poly.pdbx_seq_one_letter_code
_entity_poly.pdbx_strand_id
1 'polypeptide(L)'
;MNKKIVFSINLIVVLLVFFPINIVIENENNELKIFSTGINVIYFKTENNNNFVEDKFLFFRNIKYKDYLILNYSNYSSRFTYSKNKIQDQFNSKQAYFFYSKNNSFYNQENVFFTEKWMKEAIFNSIKFFEMYVNEFIFTNKYFLKADNFRSFHVKPNVIFINDKKDIIHEITHVIIDKNIDHETSDIWPEIISESNSVLYLKLTNHLRYLNEIELKQINYYIPPYSTDVLDFLKTFDYDIDKYSYFFNNILENFDYINDEIFNQLVKTYKEEELK
;
A
#
# COMPACT_ATOMS: atom_id res chain seq x y z
N MET A 1 20.79 -43.42 -25.43
CA MET A 1 20.79 -41.94 -25.26
C MET A 1 22.13 -41.52 -24.68
N ASN A 2 22.82 -40.51 -25.23
CA ASN A 2 24.15 -40.08 -24.77
C ASN A 2 24.08 -39.63 -23.29
N LYS A 3 24.97 -40.12 -22.42
CA LYS A 3 24.99 -39.77 -20.98
C LYS A 3 25.02 -38.26 -20.74
N LYS A 4 25.66 -37.50 -21.62
CA LYS A 4 25.68 -36.03 -21.58
C LYS A 4 24.28 -35.42 -21.81
N ILE A 5 23.51 -35.98 -22.74
CA ILE A 5 22.14 -35.54 -23.03
C ILE A 5 21.22 -35.83 -21.83
N VAL A 6 21.31 -37.02 -21.24
CA VAL A 6 20.53 -37.38 -20.03
C VAL A 6 20.84 -36.41 -18.89
N PHE A 7 22.13 -36.12 -18.66
CA PHE A 7 22.57 -35.18 -17.64
C PHE A 7 22.04 -33.76 -17.89
N SER A 8 22.14 -33.25 -19.12
CA SER A 8 21.61 -31.92 -19.47
C SER A 8 20.09 -31.83 -19.30
N ILE A 9 19.34 -32.87 -19.68
CA ILE A 9 17.88 -32.91 -19.47
C ILE A 9 17.56 -32.89 -17.98
N ASN A 10 18.24 -33.72 -17.16
CA ASN A 10 18.01 -33.73 -15.72
C ASN A 10 18.36 -32.39 -15.08
N LEU A 11 19.45 -31.74 -15.51
CA LEU A 11 19.82 -30.41 -15.03
C LEU A 11 18.74 -29.37 -15.36
N ILE A 12 18.20 -29.39 -16.58
CA ILE A 12 17.11 -28.49 -16.99
C ILE A 12 15.85 -28.75 -16.17
N VAL A 13 15.48 -30.02 -15.93
CA VAL A 13 14.32 -30.36 -15.09
C VAL A 13 14.51 -29.83 -13.67
N VAL A 14 15.68 -30.06 -13.07
CA VAL A 14 15.98 -29.54 -11.73
C VAL A 14 15.93 -28.01 -11.71
N LEU A 15 16.50 -27.34 -12.71
CA LEU A 15 16.43 -25.88 -12.83
C LEU A 15 14.99 -25.38 -12.93
N LEU A 16 14.14 -26.01 -13.75
CA LEU A 16 12.73 -25.62 -13.91
C LEU A 16 11.88 -25.88 -12.66
N VAL A 17 12.29 -26.81 -11.79
CA VAL A 17 11.64 -27.07 -10.50
C VAL A 17 11.94 -25.94 -9.50
N PHE A 18 13.18 -25.44 -9.45
CA PHE A 18 13.61 -24.39 -8.52
C PHE A 18 13.44 -22.96 -9.04
N PHE A 19 13.45 -22.78 -10.37
CA PHE A 19 13.22 -21.50 -11.06
C PHE A 19 12.02 -21.65 -12.01
N PRO A 20 10.80 -21.74 -11.46
CA PRO A 20 9.61 -22.04 -12.23
C PRO A 20 9.31 -20.99 -13.31
N ILE A 21 8.98 -21.40 -14.53
CA ILE A 21 8.34 -20.49 -15.49
C ILE A 21 6.85 -20.54 -15.25
N ASN A 22 6.23 -19.37 -15.07
CA ASN A 22 4.83 -19.24 -14.73
C ASN A 22 4.03 -18.63 -15.89
N ILE A 23 2.93 -19.27 -16.26
CA ILE A 23 1.95 -18.76 -17.23
C ILE A 23 0.65 -18.52 -16.48
N VAL A 24 0.23 -17.26 -16.44
CA VAL A 24 -0.98 -16.81 -15.75
C VAL A 24 -2.02 -16.42 -16.79
N ILE A 25 -3.16 -17.11 -16.80
CA ILE A 25 -4.26 -16.87 -17.74
C ILE A 25 -5.52 -16.56 -16.94
N GLU A 26 -6.13 -15.44 -17.23
CA GLU A 26 -7.43 -15.07 -16.70
C GLU A 26 -8.53 -15.40 -17.73
N ASN A 27 -9.59 -16.08 -17.30
CA ASN A 27 -10.77 -16.30 -18.14
C ASN A 27 -11.87 -15.24 -17.92
N GLU A 28 -12.93 -15.31 -18.71
CA GLU A 28 -14.06 -14.36 -18.67
C GLU A 28 -14.93 -14.47 -17.40
N ASN A 29 -14.73 -15.51 -16.58
CA ASN A 29 -15.47 -15.75 -15.34
C ASN A 29 -14.68 -15.36 -14.08
N ASN A 30 -13.72 -14.43 -14.20
CA ASN A 30 -12.85 -13.98 -13.11
C ASN A 30 -12.15 -15.15 -12.39
N GLU A 31 -11.62 -16.07 -13.18
CA GLU A 31 -10.85 -17.21 -12.71
C GLU A 31 -9.43 -17.11 -13.25
N LEU A 32 -8.48 -17.05 -12.32
CA LEU A 32 -7.06 -17.02 -12.60
C LEU A 32 -6.49 -18.44 -12.58
N LYS A 33 -6.04 -18.90 -13.74
CA LYS A 33 -5.36 -20.17 -13.94
C LYS A 33 -3.86 -19.94 -14.03
N ILE A 34 -3.13 -20.53 -13.10
CA ILE A 34 -1.68 -20.43 -13.00
C ILE A 34 -1.09 -21.78 -13.36
N PHE A 35 -0.31 -21.82 -14.44
CA PHE A 35 0.47 -22.98 -14.83
C PHE A 35 1.93 -22.73 -14.50
N SER A 36 2.61 -23.76 -13.99
CA SER A 36 4.02 -23.64 -13.62
C SER A 36 4.85 -24.86 -14.00
N THR A 37 6.12 -24.65 -14.28
CA THR A 37 7.08 -25.75 -14.46
C THR A 37 7.64 -26.30 -13.14
N GLY A 38 7.42 -25.61 -12.01
CA GLY A 38 8.04 -25.93 -10.73
C GLY A 38 7.17 -25.59 -9.52
N ILE A 39 7.79 -25.61 -8.34
CA ILE A 39 7.10 -25.35 -7.06
C ILE A 39 6.94 -23.85 -6.87
N ASN A 40 5.73 -23.40 -6.56
CA ASN A 40 5.44 -22.01 -6.26
C ASN A 40 4.85 -21.87 -4.87
N VAL A 41 5.21 -20.76 -4.23
CA VAL A 41 4.56 -20.28 -3.02
C VAL A 41 3.91 -18.95 -3.39
N ILE A 42 2.60 -18.89 -3.24
CA ILE A 42 1.82 -17.68 -3.50
C ILE A 42 1.11 -17.23 -2.24
N TYR A 43 0.94 -15.92 -2.12
CA TYR A 43 0.06 -15.27 -1.17
C TYR A 43 -1.02 -14.55 -1.95
N PHE A 44 -2.29 -14.81 -1.64
CA PHE A 44 -3.38 -14.15 -2.33
C PHE A 44 -4.51 -13.73 -1.40
N LYS A 45 -5.20 -12.67 -1.78
CA LYS A 45 -6.39 -12.15 -1.10
C LYS A 45 -7.47 -11.85 -2.14
N THR A 46 -8.70 -12.26 -1.84
CA THR A 46 -9.90 -11.97 -2.62
C THR A 46 -10.91 -11.24 -1.74
N GLU A 47 -12.05 -10.83 -2.30
CA GLU A 47 -13.16 -10.30 -1.50
C GLU A 47 -13.72 -11.31 -0.46
N ASN A 48 -13.51 -12.62 -0.64
CA ASN A 48 -14.05 -13.62 0.27
C ASN A 48 -13.15 -13.89 1.49
N ASN A 49 -11.92 -13.37 1.49
CA ASN A 49 -10.94 -13.63 2.53
C ASN A 49 -10.51 -12.31 3.20
N ASN A 50 -10.65 -12.21 4.52
CA ASN A 50 -10.19 -11.03 5.27
C ASN A 50 -8.66 -10.90 5.26
N ASN A 51 -7.96 -12.03 5.31
CA ASN A 51 -6.49 -12.14 5.36
C ASN A 51 -5.93 -12.76 4.07
N PHE A 52 -4.62 -12.58 3.87
CA PHE A 52 -3.89 -13.30 2.83
C PHE A 52 -3.84 -14.80 3.12
N VAL A 53 -4.03 -15.59 2.07
CA VAL A 53 -3.91 -17.05 2.10
C VAL A 53 -2.58 -17.43 1.45
N GLU A 54 -1.72 -18.12 2.21
CA GLU A 54 -0.55 -18.79 1.66
C GLU A 54 -1.00 -20.10 1.01
N ASP A 55 -0.53 -20.34 -0.22
CA ASP A 55 -0.76 -21.61 -0.92
C ASP A 55 0.51 -22.06 -1.64
N LYS A 56 0.72 -23.37 -1.66
CA LYS A 56 1.86 -24.03 -2.28
C LYS A 56 1.36 -25.01 -3.32
N PHE A 57 1.83 -24.85 -4.55
CA PHE A 57 1.39 -25.72 -5.64
C PHE A 57 2.55 -26.08 -6.57
N LEU A 58 2.34 -27.21 -7.26
CA LEU A 58 3.18 -27.70 -8.33
C LEU A 58 2.30 -27.86 -9.58
N PHE A 59 2.81 -27.45 -10.73
CA PHE A 59 2.15 -27.51 -12.05
C PHE A 59 0.94 -26.61 -12.27
N PHE A 60 -0.03 -26.58 -11.35
CA PHE A 60 -1.28 -25.88 -11.60
C PHE A 60 -1.92 -25.33 -10.32
N ARG A 61 -2.46 -24.12 -10.42
CA ARG A 61 -3.37 -23.54 -9.44
C ARG A 61 -4.51 -22.80 -10.11
N ASN A 62 -5.66 -22.84 -9.46
CA ASN A 62 -6.85 -22.12 -9.85
C ASN A 62 -7.34 -21.23 -8.71
N ILE A 63 -7.59 -19.95 -9.00
CA ILE A 63 -8.09 -18.97 -8.04
C ILE A 63 -9.29 -18.24 -8.64
N LYS A 64 -10.45 -18.36 -8.00
CA LYS A 64 -11.65 -17.62 -8.37
C LYS A 64 -11.77 -16.37 -7.52
N TYR A 65 -12.24 -15.29 -8.13
CA TYR A 65 -12.56 -14.05 -7.43
C TYR A 65 -13.77 -13.39 -8.10
N LYS A 66 -14.47 -12.53 -7.37
CA LYS A 66 -15.66 -11.83 -7.86
C LYS A 66 -15.32 -10.39 -8.23
N ASP A 67 -14.73 -9.65 -7.31
CA ASP A 67 -14.48 -8.22 -7.47
C ASP A 67 -12.99 -7.97 -7.66
N TYR A 68 -12.12 -8.49 -6.78
CA TYR A 68 -10.68 -8.31 -6.91
C TYR A 68 -9.86 -9.53 -6.49
N LEU A 69 -8.65 -9.60 -7.02
CA LEU A 69 -7.62 -10.55 -6.60
C LEU A 69 -6.29 -9.82 -6.43
N ILE A 70 -5.74 -9.89 -5.22
CA ILE A 70 -4.34 -9.53 -4.94
C ILE A 70 -3.54 -10.81 -4.95
N LEU A 71 -2.45 -10.86 -5.71
CA LEU A 71 -1.60 -12.05 -5.82
C LEU A 71 -0.12 -11.67 -5.76
N ASN A 72 0.61 -12.25 -4.82
CA ASN A 72 2.05 -12.13 -4.68
C ASN A 72 2.68 -13.52 -4.78
N TYR A 73 3.74 -13.65 -5.58
CA TYR A 73 4.59 -14.84 -5.57
C TYR A 73 5.80 -14.58 -4.70
N SER A 74 6.08 -15.50 -3.77
CA SER A 74 7.24 -15.39 -2.87
C SER A 74 8.54 -15.63 -3.63
N ASN A 75 8.55 -16.60 -4.53
CA ASN A 75 9.67 -16.99 -5.36
C ASN A 75 9.54 -16.31 -6.73
N TYR A 76 10.18 -15.14 -6.85
CA TYR A 76 10.13 -14.31 -8.04
C TYR A 76 10.74 -15.05 -9.24
N SER A 77 9.92 -15.38 -10.23
CA SER A 77 10.36 -16.09 -11.43
C SER A 77 9.81 -15.48 -12.72
N SER A 78 10.36 -15.91 -13.86
CA SER A 78 9.91 -15.49 -15.19
C SER A 78 8.43 -15.81 -15.40
N ARG A 79 7.67 -14.79 -15.80
CA ARG A 79 6.20 -14.79 -15.78
C ARG A 79 5.62 -14.20 -17.06
N PHE A 80 4.67 -14.93 -17.65
CA PHE A 80 3.84 -14.45 -18.75
C PHE A 80 2.39 -14.37 -18.27
N THR A 81 1.81 -13.16 -18.29
CA THR A 81 0.44 -12.94 -17.80
C THR A 81 -0.45 -12.45 -18.92
N TYR A 82 -1.53 -13.20 -19.19
CA TYR A 82 -2.59 -12.86 -20.14
C TYR A 82 -3.88 -12.61 -19.37
N SER A 83 -4.24 -11.34 -19.20
CA SER A 83 -5.40 -10.93 -18.42
C SER A 83 -5.97 -9.63 -18.97
N LYS A 84 -7.31 -9.50 -18.96
CA LYS A 84 -8.02 -8.28 -19.33
C LYS A 84 -8.27 -7.38 -18.12
N ASN A 85 -8.34 -7.96 -16.93
CA ASN A 85 -8.69 -7.26 -15.68
C ASN A 85 -7.49 -6.84 -14.83
N LYS A 86 -6.27 -7.16 -15.27
CA LYS A 86 -5.04 -6.77 -14.58
C LYS A 86 -4.86 -5.26 -14.61
N ILE A 87 -4.72 -4.67 -13.42
CA ILE A 87 -4.44 -3.24 -13.21
C ILE A 87 -2.95 -3.02 -12.91
N GLN A 88 -2.31 -4.01 -12.28
CA GLN A 88 -0.95 -3.87 -11.79
C GLN A 88 -0.17 -5.19 -11.92
N ASP A 89 1.11 -5.05 -12.28
CA ASP A 89 2.10 -6.12 -12.30
C ASP A 89 2.93 -6.15 -11.01
N GLN A 90 3.41 -7.35 -10.64
CA GLN A 90 4.43 -7.51 -9.60
C GLN A 90 5.83 -7.42 -10.22
N PHE A 91 6.62 -6.39 -9.86
CA PHE A 91 8.01 -6.26 -10.33
C PHE A 91 9.06 -6.74 -9.32
N ASN A 92 8.68 -6.91 -8.05
CA ASN A 92 9.56 -7.44 -7.01
C ASN A 92 8.75 -8.16 -5.91
N SER A 93 9.42 -8.67 -4.87
CA SER A 93 8.77 -9.39 -3.77
C SER A 93 7.88 -8.51 -2.87
N LYS A 94 8.14 -7.20 -2.80
CA LYS A 94 7.37 -6.22 -2.00
C LYS A 94 6.08 -5.75 -2.70
N GLN A 95 5.85 -6.13 -3.95
CA GLN A 95 4.69 -5.73 -4.75
C GLN A 95 3.76 -6.90 -5.03
N ALA A 96 2.52 -6.64 -5.43
CA ALA A 96 1.58 -7.69 -5.81
C ALA A 96 0.97 -7.41 -7.18
N TYR A 97 0.59 -8.47 -7.88
CA TYR A 97 -0.39 -8.35 -8.95
C TYR A 97 -1.71 -7.91 -8.37
N PHE A 98 -2.41 -7.05 -9.11
CA PHE A 98 -3.77 -6.69 -8.80
C PHE A 98 -4.66 -6.88 -10.02
N PHE A 99 -5.71 -7.66 -9.84
CA PHE A 99 -6.77 -7.89 -10.82
C PHE A 99 -8.08 -7.37 -10.27
N TYR A 100 -8.86 -6.69 -11.10
CA TYR A 100 -10.15 -6.14 -10.73
C TYR A 100 -11.15 -6.36 -11.85
N SER A 101 -12.21 -7.11 -11.56
CA SER A 101 -13.15 -7.60 -12.58
C SER A 101 -13.92 -6.50 -13.31
N LYS A 102 -13.95 -5.29 -12.74
CA LYS A 102 -14.64 -4.12 -13.29
C LYS A 102 -13.66 -3.01 -13.67
N ASN A 103 -12.46 -3.33 -14.13
CA ASN A 103 -11.46 -2.30 -14.45
C ASN A 103 -11.91 -1.29 -15.52
N ASN A 104 -12.80 -1.67 -16.43
CA ASN A 104 -13.38 -0.75 -17.42
C ASN A 104 -14.43 0.22 -16.85
N SER A 105 -14.82 0.07 -15.57
CA SER A 105 -15.86 0.88 -14.94
C SER A 105 -15.31 1.98 -14.02
N PHE A 106 -14.00 2.24 -14.00
CA PHE A 106 -13.45 3.31 -13.18
C PHE A 106 -13.90 4.68 -13.69
N TYR A 107 -14.23 5.57 -12.74
CA TYR A 107 -14.13 6.99 -13.01
C TYR A 107 -12.64 7.35 -13.14
N ASN A 108 -12.33 8.30 -14.02
CA ASN A 108 -10.96 8.76 -14.26
C ASN A 108 -10.92 10.29 -14.24
N GLN A 109 -9.96 10.85 -13.52
CA GLN A 109 -9.53 12.23 -13.69
C GLN A 109 -8.02 12.32 -13.48
N GLU A 110 -7.30 12.96 -14.41
CA GLU A 110 -5.85 13.21 -14.29
C GLU A 110 -5.01 11.93 -14.02
N ASN A 111 -5.43 10.81 -14.61
CA ASN A 111 -4.84 9.47 -14.40
C ASN A 111 -4.98 8.95 -12.96
N VAL A 112 -5.95 9.46 -12.21
CA VAL A 112 -6.43 8.90 -10.95
C VAL A 112 -7.75 8.19 -11.21
N PHE A 113 -7.77 6.90 -10.90
CA PHE A 113 -8.90 6.02 -11.13
C PHE A 113 -9.62 5.74 -9.81
N PHE A 114 -10.95 5.76 -9.80
CA PHE A 114 -11.71 5.49 -8.58
C PHE A 114 -13.06 4.82 -8.85
N THR A 115 -13.53 4.00 -7.90
CA THR A 115 -14.76 3.20 -8.07
C THR A 115 -16.04 3.96 -7.72
N GLU A 116 -15.97 4.95 -6.84
CA GLU A 116 -17.14 5.65 -6.31
C GLU A 116 -17.08 7.16 -6.58
N LYS A 117 -18.20 7.76 -7.04
CA LYS A 117 -18.22 9.20 -7.41
C LYS A 117 -17.80 10.12 -6.26
N TRP A 118 -18.19 9.79 -5.02
CA TRP A 118 -17.88 10.61 -3.85
C TRP A 118 -16.37 10.67 -3.55
N MET A 119 -15.60 9.68 -4.02
CA MET A 119 -14.15 9.64 -3.81
C MET A 119 -13.45 10.76 -4.56
N LYS A 120 -13.98 11.21 -5.71
CA LYS A 120 -13.37 12.28 -6.51
C LYS A 120 -13.00 13.49 -5.66
N GLU A 121 -13.98 14.12 -5.03
CA GLU A 121 -13.76 15.34 -4.26
C GLU A 121 -12.81 15.08 -3.07
N ALA A 122 -12.99 13.96 -2.37
CA ALA A 122 -12.16 13.61 -1.23
C ALA A 122 -10.69 13.37 -1.61
N ILE A 123 -10.44 12.67 -2.73
CA ILE A 123 -9.10 12.46 -3.28
C ILE A 123 -8.49 13.80 -3.65
N PHE A 124 -9.11 14.60 -4.51
CA PHE A 124 -8.49 15.86 -4.97
C PHE A 124 -8.31 16.89 -3.84
N ASN A 125 -9.17 16.91 -2.82
CA ASN A 125 -8.92 17.71 -1.62
C ASN A 125 -7.73 17.18 -0.80
N SER A 126 -7.53 15.87 -0.79
CA SER A 126 -6.36 15.25 -0.17
C SER A 126 -5.08 15.57 -0.94
N ILE A 127 -5.12 15.53 -2.27
CA ILE A 127 -3.98 15.94 -3.11
C ILE A 127 -3.57 17.37 -2.79
N LYS A 128 -4.52 18.31 -2.79
CA LYS A 128 -4.26 19.72 -2.46
C LYS A 128 -3.67 19.92 -1.06
N PHE A 129 -4.11 19.12 -0.10
CA PHE A 129 -3.54 19.15 1.25
C PHE A 129 -2.05 18.77 1.23
N PHE A 130 -1.67 17.73 0.50
CA PHE A 130 -0.27 17.32 0.37
C PHE A 130 0.56 18.28 -0.51
N GLU A 131 -0.04 18.91 -1.53
CA GLU A 131 0.63 19.93 -2.35
C GLU A 131 1.11 21.14 -1.52
N MET A 132 0.55 21.37 -0.33
CA MET A 132 1.00 22.44 0.57
C MET A 132 2.43 22.20 1.08
N TYR A 133 2.94 20.97 1.04
CA TYR A 133 4.26 20.69 1.59
C TYR A 133 5.06 19.62 0.86
N VAL A 134 4.49 18.63 0.19
CA VAL A 134 5.25 17.65 -0.58
C VAL A 134 5.59 18.21 -1.97
N ASN A 135 6.86 18.60 -2.18
CA ASN A 135 7.34 19.32 -3.37
C ASN A 135 7.13 18.58 -4.71
N GLU A 136 7.00 17.25 -4.72
CA GLU A 136 6.65 16.47 -5.92
C GLU A 136 5.79 15.25 -5.57
N PHE A 137 4.48 15.45 -5.40
CA PHE A 137 3.55 14.33 -5.27
C PHE A 137 2.76 14.07 -6.55
N ILE A 138 3.16 13.05 -7.29
CA ILE A 138 2.52 12.66 -8.54
C ILE A 138 1.54 11.51 -8.27
N PHE A 139 0.24 11.80 -8.30
CA PHE A 139 -0.85 10.82 -8.23
C PHE A 139 -1.11 10.06 -9.55
N THR A 140 -0.16 10.05 -10.48
CA THR A 140 -0.40 9.42 -11.77
C THR A 140 -0.49 7.91 -11.63
N ASN A 141 -1.51 7.35 -12.28
CA ASN A 141 -1.79 5.92 -12.34
C ASN A 141 -2.10 5.28 -10.99
N LYS A 142 -2.73 6.01 -10.06
CA LYS A 142 -3.26 5.46 -8.80
C LYS A 142 -4.72 5.05 -8.94
N TYR A 143 -5.08 3.95 -8.28
CA TYR A 143 -6.40 3.34 -8.30
C TYR A 143 -6.97 3.29 -6.89
N PHE A 144 -8.02 4.07 -6.63
CA PHE A 144 -8.73 4.10 -5.35
C PHE A 144 -9.98 3.23 -5.42
N LEU A 145 -10.03 2.18 -4.62
CA LEU A 145 -11.12 1.21 -4.65
C LEU A 145 -11.88 1.25 -3.34
N LYS A 146 -13.21 1.35 -3.45
CA LYS A 146 -14.10 1.01 -2.33
C LYS A 146 -14.21 -0.51 -2.26
N ALA A 147 -13.90 -1.07 -1.11
CA ALA A 147 -14.22 -2.44 -0.78
C ALA A 147 -14.84 -2.49 0.61
N ASP A 148 -15.60 -3.52 0.93
CA ASP A 148 -16.15 -3.74 2.27
C ASP A 148 -15.14 -4.47 3.16
N ASN A 149 -13.88 -4.00 3.16
CA ASN A 149 -12.85 -4.50 4.05
C ASN A 149 -13.00 -3.86 5.44
N PHE A 150 -12.45 -4.48 6.48
CA PHE A 150 -12.46 -3.90 7.83
C PHE A 150 -11.61 -2.62 7.95
N ARG A 151 -10.55 -2.52 7.14
CA ARG A 151 -9.62 -1.39 7.15
C ARG A 151 -9.27 -0.99 5.72
N SER A 152 -8.97 0.29 5.55
CA SER A 152 -8.25 0.79 4.38
C SER A 152 -6.83 0.23 4.39
N PHE A 153 -6.25 0.09 3.20
CA PHE A 153 -4.86 -0.35 3.01
C PHE A 153 -4.45 -0.12 1.56
N HIS A 154 -3.16 0.04 1.28
CA HIS A 154 -2.64 0.07 -0.07
C HIS A 154 -1.96 -1.23 -0.49
N VAL A 155 -1.95 -1.48 -1.79
CA VAL A 155 -1.25 -2.57 -2.46
C VAL A 155 -0.25 -1.95 -3.42
N LYS A 156 1.03 -2.00 -3.05
CA LYS A 156 2.11 -1.38 -3.81
C LYS A 156 2.20 -1.92 -5.24
N PRO A 157 2.48 -1.06 -6.24
CA PRO A 157 2.67 0.40 -6.09
C PRO A 157 1.41 1.29 -6.14
N ASN A 158 0.31 0.86 -6.75
CA ASN A 158 -0.67 1.80 -7.33
C ASN A 158 -2.11 1.68 -6.82
N VAL A 159 -2.44 0.66 -6.03
CA VAL A 159 -3.83 0.38 -5.64
C VAL A 159 -4.02 0.76 -4.19
N ILE A 160 -5.11 1.47 -3.88
CA ILE A 160 -5.43 1.95 -2.54
C ILE A 160 -6.88 1.58 -2.24
N PHE A 161 -7.11 0.78 -1.21
CA PHE A 161 -8.45 0.47 -0.72
C PHE A 161 -8.87 1.52 0.31
N ILE A 162 -10.03 2.14 0.07
CA ILE A 162 -10.55 3.23 0.89
C ILE A 162 -11.92 2.88 1.42
N ASN A 163 -12.06 2.96 2.74
CA ASN A 163 -13.31 2.74 3.44
C ASN A 163 -14.03 4.03 3.82
N ASP A 164 -13.31 5.00 4.36
CA ASP A 164 -13.82 6.32 4.74
C ASP A 164 -13.04 7.43 4.00
N LYS A 165 -13.62 8.62 3.92
CA LYS A 165 -12.95 9.83 3.41
C LYS A 165 -11.68 10.14 4.21
N LYS A 166 -11.67 9.95 5.53
CA LYS A 166 -10.48 10.26 6.35
C LYS A 166 -9.30 9.34 6.05
N ASP A 167 -9.58 8.09 5.70
CA ASP A 167 -8.57 7.09 5.40
C ASP A 167 -7.81 7.41 4.11
N ILE A 168 -8.37 8.25 3.23
CA ILE A 168 -7.68 8.69 2.01
C ILE A 168 -6.35 9.38 2.37
N ILE A 169 -6.37 10.30 3.35
CA ILE A 169 -5.17 11.00 3.79
C ILE A 169 -4.17 10.03 4.42
N HIS A 170 -4.67 9.13 5.26
CA HIS A 170 -3.87 8.10 5.90
C HIS A 170 -3.13 7.23 4.87
N GLU A 171 -3.86 6.62 3.93
CA GLU A 171 -3.27 5.72 2.93
C GLU A 171 -2.36 6.46 1.94
N ILE A 172 -2.70 7.69 1.57
CA ILE A 172 -1.82 8.51 0.73
C ILE A 172 -0.49 8.78 1.44
N THR A 173 -0.53 9.03 2.75
CA THR A 173 0.68 9.24 3.55
C THR A 173 1.59 8.02 3.49
N HIS A 174 1.04 6.81 3.65
CA HIS A 174 1.81 5.58 3.47
C HIS A 174 2.41 5.47 2.07
N VAL A 175 1.66 5.82 1.02
CA VAL A 175 2.21 5.86 -0.35
C VAL A 175 3.34 6.87 -0.50
N ILE A 176 3.27 8.04 0.15
CA ILE A 176 4.35 9.04 0.18
C ILE A 176 5.58 8.46 0.85
N ILE A 177 5.42 7.91 2.06
CA ILE A 177 6.52 7.35 2.85
C ILE A 177 7.18 6.21 2.06
N ASP A 178 6.41 5.24 1.60
CA ASP A 178 6.90 4.05 0.91
C ASP A 178 7.61 4.32 -0.41
N LYS A 179 7.36 5.48 -1.02
CA LYS A 179 8.04 5.90 -2.24
C LYS A 179 9.44 6.43 -1.94
N ASN A 180 9.63 7.07 -0.79
CA ASN A 180 10.83 7.85 -0.49
C ASN A 180 11.70 7.21 0.60
N ILE A 181 11.12 6.43 1.53
CA ILE A 181 11.77 5.97 2.75
C ILE A 181 11.48 4.48 2.97
N ASP A 182 12.52 3.66 2.97
CA ASP A 182 12.45 2.27 3.44
C ASP A 182 12.29 2.23 4.97
N HIS A 183 11.48 1.28 5.44
CA HIS A 183 11.25 1.02 6.86
C HIS A 183 10.85 -0.45 7.06
N GLU A 184 10.89 -0.92 8.29
CA GLU A 184 10.44 -2.27 8.64
C GLU A 184 8.93 -2.30 8.86
N THR A 185 8.30 -3.46 8.63
CA THR A 185 6.85 -3.62 8.87
C THR A 185 6.46 -3.54 10.34
N SER A 186 7.45 -3.61 11.25
CA SER A 186 7.27 -3.44 12.68
C SER A 186 7.40 -2.00 13.15
N ASP A 187 7.92 -1.10 12.31
CA ASP A 187 8.06 0.32 12.67
C ASP A 187 6.68 0.96 12.77
N ILE A 188 6.46 1.73 13.84
CA ILE A 188 5.18 2.40 14.12
C ILE A 188 5.15 3.85 13.65
N TRP A 189 6.31 4.47 13.42
CA TRP A 189 6.38 5.88 13.03
C TRP A 189 5.60 6.23 11.74
N PRO A 190 5.47 5.36 10.71
CA PRO A 190 4.67 5.69 9.52
C PRO A 190 3.19 5.84 9.86
N GLU A 191 2.69 5.06 10.82
CA GLU A 191 1.31 5.16 11.32
C GLU A 191 1.09 6.46 12.09
N ILE A 192 2.08 6.88 12.91
CA ILE A 192 2.02 8.16 13.64
C ILE A 192 1.92 9.33 12.65
N ILE A 193 2.74 9.34 11.60
CA ILE A 193 2.72 10.39 10.56
C ILE A 193 1.42 10.36 9.75
N SER A 194 0.94 9.18 9.36
CA SER A 194 -0.31 9.00 8.59
C SER A 194 -1.56 9.44 9.36
N GLU A 195 -1.62 9.11 10.65
CA GLU A 195 -2.68 9.60 11.53
C GLU A 195 -2.56 11.10 11.82
N SER A 196 -1.34 11.62 11.98
CA SER A 196 -1.10 13.05 12.17
C SER A 196 -1.60 13.87 11.00
N ASN A 197 -1.27 13.45 9.76
CA ASN A 197 -1.81 14.05 8.54
C ASN A 197 -3.35 14.01 8.52
N SER A 198 -3.95 12.89 8.93
CA SER A 198 -5.41 12.75 8.97
C SER A 198 -6.05 13.73 9.96
N VAL A 199 -5.45 13.91 11.13
CA VAL A 199 -5.91 14.88 12.15
C VAL A 199 -5.76 16.32 11.66
N LEU A 200 -4.61 16.68 11.08
CA LEU A 200 -4.34 18.02 10.54
C LEU A 200 -5.28 18.35 9.37
N TYR A 201 -5.55 17.38 8.50
CA TYR A 201 -6.52 17.53 7.42
C TYR A 201 -7.94 17.79 7.96
N LEU A 202 -8.37 17.06 8.98
CA LEU A 202 -9.67 17.29 9.62
C LEU A 202 -9.73 18.68 10.27
N LYS A 203 -8.65 19.14 10.90
CA LYS A 203 -8.56 20.49 11.48
C LYS A 203 -8.85 21.57 10.44
N LEU A 204 -8.36 21.40 9.21
CA LEU A 204 -8.58 22.34 8.10
C LEU A 204 -9.96 22.22 7.45
N THR A 205 -10.48 21.01 7.32
CA THR A 205 -11.65 20.75 6.45
C THR A 205 -12.96 20.53 7.19
N ASN A 206 -12.92 20.08 8.45
CA ASN A 206 -14.11 19.77 9.22
C ASN A 206 -13.84 19.84 10.73
N HIS A 207 -14.06 21.01 11.33
CA HIS A 207 -13.79 21.26 12.74
C HIS A 207 -14.55 20.31 13.69
N LEU A 208 -15.80 19.97 13.39
CA LEU A 208 -16.59 19.05 14.24
C LEU A 208 -15.98 17.65 14.24
N ARG A 209 -15.63 17.12 13.06
CA ARG A 209 -14.96 15.81 12.97
C ARG A 209 -13.59 15.83 13.62
N TYR A 210 -12.85 16.94 13.51
CA TYR A 210 -11.58 17.12 14.21
C TYR A 210 -11.74 17.02 15.72
N LEU A 211 -12.70 17.75 16.33
CA LEU A 211 -12.94 17.68 17.77
C LEU A 211 -13.30 16.26 18.22
N ASN A 212 -14.17 15.57 17.49
CA ASN A 212 -14.52 14.18 17.78
C ASN A 212 -13.30 13.25 17.69
N GLU A 213 -12.44 13.42 16.68
CA GLU A 213 -11.22 12.62 16.54
C GLU A 213 -10.24 12.87 17.70
N ILE A 214 -10.08 14.12 18.13
CA ILE A 214 -9.27 14.47 19.31
C ILE A 214 -9.83 13.80 20.56
N GLU A 215 -11.13 13.87 20.81
CA GLU A 215 -11.77 13.23 21.98
C GLU A 215 -11.55 11.71 21.97
N LEU A 216 -11.81 11.05 20.84
CA LEU A 216 -11.61 9.60 20.69
C LEU A 216 -10.16 9.18 20.95
N LYS A 217 -9.18 9.94 20.45
CA LYS A 217 -7.75 9.67 20.70
C LYS A 217 -7.38 9.93 22.17
N GLN A 218 -7.94 10.95 22.82
CA GLN A 218 -7.68 11.25 24.23
C GLN A 218 -8.20 10.17 25.19
N ILE A 219 -9.35 9.56 24.88
CA ILE A 219 -9.91 8.47 25.70
C ILE A 219 -9.31 7.10 25.36
N ASN A 220 -8.26 7.04 24.53
CA ASN A 220 -7.64 5.80 24.04
C ASN A 220 -8.64 4.84 23.37
N TYR A 221 -9.56 5.39 22.56
CA TYR A 221 -10.50 4.57 21.79
C TYR A 221 -9.78 3.69 20.76
N TYR A 222 -8.69 4.18 20.18
CA TYR A 222 -7.88 3.41 19.23
C TYR A 222 -6.74 2.69 19.93
N ILE A 223 -6.32 1.55 19.39
CA ILE A 223 -5.11 0.87 19.85
C ILE A 223 -3.87 1.73 19.55
N PRO A 224 -2.78 1.64 20.33
CA PRO A 224 -1.51 2.26 19.95
C PRO A 224 -1.03 1.79 18.55
N PRO A 225 -0.37 2.67 17.77
CA PRO A 225 0.02 4.05 18.09
C PRO A 225 -1.06 5.11 17.78
N TYR A 226 -2.27 4.71 17.36
CA TYR A 226 -3.27 5.60 16.74
C TYR A 226 -3.96 6.59 17.71
N SER A 227 -3.68 6.53 19.01
CA SER A 227 -4.35 7.32 20.06
C SER A 227 -3.50 8.48 20.58
N THR A 228 -3.09 8.44 21.85
CA THR A 228 -2.38 9.55 22.51
C THR A 228 -1.00 9.80 21.90
N ASP A 229 -0.35 8.78 21.36
CA ASP A 229 0.98 8.92 20.73
C ASP A 229 0.93 9.92 19.57
N VAL A 230 -0.11 9.89 18.75
CA VAL A 230 -0.36 10.87 17.67
C VAL A 230 -0.55 12.28 18.23
N LEU A 231 -1.32 12.41 19.32
CA LEU A 231 -1.57 13.71 19.94
C LEU A 231 -0.30 14.30 20.58
N ASP A 232 0.51 13.47 21.21
CA ASP A 232 1.76 13.89 21.84
C ASP A 232 2.83 14.24 20.81
N PHE A 233 2.88 13.51 19.70
CA PHE A 233 3.67 13.87 18.54
C PHE A 233 3.23 15.23 17.96
N LEU A 234 1.93 15.42 17.67
CA LEU A 234 1.41 16.68 17.14
C LEU A 234 1.60 17.88 18.08
N LYS A 235 1.57 17.66 19.41
CA LYS A 235 1.92 18.70 20.41
C LYS A 235 3.34 19.23 20.24
N THR A 236 4.28 18.42 19.74
CA THR A 236 5.66 18.87 19.49
C THR A 236 5.71 20.00 18.46
N PHE A 237 4.71 20.08 17.59
CA PHE A 237 4.58 21.13 16.57
C PHE A 237 3.48 22.14 16.91
N ASP A 238 2.95 22.15 18.14
CA ASP A 238 1.80 22.97 18.54
C ASP A 238 0.56 22.81 17.63
N TYR A 239 0.41 21.66 16.96
CA TYR A 239 -0.58 21.43 15.90
C TYR A 239 -0.49 22.44 14.74
N ASP A 240 0.66 23.08 14.57
CA ASP A 240 0.98 23.98 13.46
C ASP A 240 1.37 23.14 12.23
N ILE A 241 0.64 23.37 11.13
CA ILE A 241 0.84 22.62 9.89
C ILE A 241 2.18 22.98 9.27
N ASP A 242 2.60 24.25 9.28
CA ASP A 242 3.82 24.67 8.60
C ASP A 242 5.05 24.08 9.31
N LYS A 243 5.05 24.07 10.66
CA LYS A 243 6.10 23.41 11.45
C LYS A 243 6.19 21.91 11.19
N TYR A 244 5.03 21.24 11.26
CA TYR A 244 4.95 19.80 10.99
C TYR A 244 5.39 19.48 9.56
N SER A 245 4.94 20.25 8.58
CA SER A 245 5.28 20.10 7.17
C SER A 245 6.76 20.29 6.91
N TYR A 246 7.39 21.29 7.55
CA TYR A 246 8.85 21.48 7.48
C TYR A 246 9.59 20.24 7.98
N PHE A 247 9.20 19.70 9.14
CA PHE A 247 9.79 18.48 9.70
C PHE A 247 9.60 17.27 8.78
N PHE A 248 8.38 17.06 8.28
CA PHE A 248 8.09 15.92 7.42
C PHE A 248 8.81 16.00 6.07
N ASN A 249 8.90 17.19 5.48
CA ASN A 249 9.70 17.40 4.26
C ASN A 249 11.18 17.14 4.49
N ASN A 250 11.72 17.62 5.61
CA ASN A 250 13.10 17.34 5.96
C ASN A 250 13.36 15.84 6.09
N ILE A 251 12.41 15.07 6.62
CA ILE A 251 12.46 13.61 6.63
C ILE A 251 12.48 13.04 5.19
N LEU A 252 11.55 13.48 4.34
CA LEU A 252 11.43 12.97 2.97
C LEU A 252 12.64 13.31 2.08
N GLU A 253 13.30 14.45 2.31
CA GLU A 253 14.41 14.94 1.49
C GLU A 253 15.78 14.39 1.91
N ASN A 254 15.94 13.96 3.16
CA ASN A 254 17.27 13.64 3.72
C ASN A 254 17.45 12.18 4.16
N PHE A 255 16.41 11.34 4.09
CA PHE A 255 16.48 9.96 4.58
C PHE A 255 15.95 8.96 3.57
N ASP A 256 16.76 7.96 3.23
CA ASP A 256 16.32 6.80 2.45
C ASP A 256 15.79 5.66 3.35
N TYR A 257 16.10 5.69 4.65
CA TYR A 257 15.66 4.69 5.64
C TYR A 257 15.47 5.32 7.02
N ILE A 258 14.37 4.98 7.69
CA ILE A 258 14.08 5.38 9.07
C ILE A 258 13.43 4.21 9.82
N ASN A 259 13.95 3.92 11.02
CA ASN A 259 13.28 3.07 12.01
C ASN A 259 12.75 3.91 13.18
N ASP A 260 11.99 3.29 14.08
CA ASP A 260 11.40 3.99 15.23
C ASP A 260 12.42 4.71 16.14
N GLU A 261 13.63 4.16 16.32
CA GLU A 261 14.66 4.79 17.14
C GLU A 261 15.15 6.10 16.50
N ILE A 262 15.48 6.05 15.21
CA ILE A 262 15.90 7.21 14.42
C ILE A 262 14.79 8.26 14.42
N PHE A 263 13.54 7.85 14.19
CA PHE A 263 12.39 8.75 14.20
C PHE A 263 12.26 9.50 15.53
N ASN A 264 12.32 8.78 16.65
CA ASN A 264 12.23 9.39 17.98
C ASN A 264 13.40 10.36 18.26
N GLN A 265 14.61 10.06 17.77
CA GLN A 265 15.74 10.98 17.87
C GLN A 265 15.50 12.25 17.05
N LEU A 266 14.96 12.15 15.83
CA LEU A 266 14.64 13.30 14.98
C LEU A 266 13.60 14.23 15.64
N VAL A 267 12.54 13.66 16.21
CA VAL A 267 11.51 14.42 16.95
C VAL A 267 12.13 15.15 18.15
N LYS A 268 13.01 14.49 18.88
CA LYS A 268 13.71 15.08 20.03
C LYS A 268 14.62 16.24 19.60
N THR A 269 15.41 16.05 18.54
CA THR A 269 16.31 17.09 18.02
C THR A 269 15.53 18.34 17.58
N TYR A 270 14.43 18.15 16.83
CA TYR A 270 13.57 19.27 16.42
C TYR A 270 13.07 20.08 17.63
N LYS A 271 12.63 19.39 18.69
CA LYS A 271 12.16 20.02 19.92
C LYS A 271 13.26 20.82 20.64
N GLU A 272 14.50 20.36 20.59
CA GLU A 272 15.64 21.06 21.20
C GLU A 272 16.09 22.29 20.38
N GLU A 273 15.85 22.30 19.07
CA GLU A 273 16.15 23.44 18.19
C GLU A 273 15.12 24.56 18.32
N GLU A 274 13.82 24.25 18.44
CA GLU A 274 12.75 25.26 18.66
C GLU A 274 12.82 25.94 20.04
N LEU A 275 13.46 25.31 21.03
CA LEU A 275 13.61 25.85 22.39
C LEU A 275 14.83 26.79 22.54
N LYS A 276 15.65 26.96 21.50
CA LYS A 276 16.80 27.87 21.49
C LYS A 276 16.48 29.19 20.82
#